data_AF-A0A9P9Q0M9-F1
#
_entry.id   AF-A0A9P9Q0M9-F1
#
_cell.length_a   1.000
_cell.length_b   1.000
_cell.length_c   1.000
_cell.angle_alpha   90.00
_cell.angle_beta   90.00
_cell.angle_gamma   90.00
#
_symmetry.space_group_name_H-M   'P 1'
#
loop_
_entity.id
_entity.type
_entity.pdbx_description
1 polymer ?
#
loop_
_entity_poly.entity_id
_entity_poly.type
_entity_poly.pdbx_seq_one_letter_code
_entity_poly.pdbx_strand_id
1 'polypeptide(L)'
;MSLLSALQPSVGSFRVIPPTREPANDNQDRSEAIESQQHPPILQITSYDRHEPPNPKPDLEYDCRLTKNPSKQAGPTRTGLDNEVQNELMGRAEFSDLVSTAEDEIRRMMEVKDARAKSKDDKIIVNVGCICGSGHHRSVAFAEQLGKIEWPSDWDVRVRHRDLTSSIKTKKETRKL
;
A
#
# COMPACT_ATOMS: atom_id res chain seq x y z
N MET A 1 -19.43 77.98 -14.16
CA MET A 1 -20.48 77.11 -14.73
C MET A 1 -20.73 76.01 -13.71
N SER A 2 -21.86 76.09 -13.01
CA SER A 2 -22.29 75.25 -11.89
C SER A 2 -23.05 74.01 -12.39
N LEU A 3 -23.12 72.97 -11.54
CA LEU A 3 -24.30 72.16 -11.15
C LEU A 3 -23.86 70.70 -10.87
N LEU A 4 -23.72 70.27 -9.61
CA LEU A 4 -24.74 69.73 -8.68
C LEU A 4 -25.37 68.37 -9.07
N SER A 5 -24.91 67.34 -8.35
CA SER A 5 -25.60 66.19 -7.73
C SER A 5 -27.11 65.95 -7.99
N ALA A 6 -27.50 64.68 -8.18
CA ALA A 6 -28.49 63.98 -7.32
C ALA A 6 -28.74 62.50 -7.73
N LEU A 7 -29.11 61.71 -6.70
CA LEU A 7 -29.46 60.27 -6.61
C LEU A 7 -30.83 59.86 -7.22
N GLN A 8 -31.01 58.54 -7.40
CA GLN A 8 -32.19 57.65 -7.11
C GLN A 8 -32.50 56.64 -8.27
N PRO A 9 -33.41 55.64 -8.14
CA PRO A 9 -33.41 54.48 -7.25
C PRO A 9 -33.78 53.13 -7.97
N SER A 10 -33.98 52.08 -7.17
CA SER A 10 -34.39 50.69 -7.50
C SER A 10 -35.69 50.50 -8.29
N VAL A 11 -35.78 49.39 -9.04
CA VAL A 11 -37.00 48.54 -9.13
C VAL A 11 -36.64 47.13 -9.58
N GLY A 12 -37.17 46.13 -8.86
CA GLY A 12 -37.01 44.71 -9.15
C GLY A 12 -37.82 44.26 -10.36
N SER A 13 -37.23 43.36 -11.15
CA SER A 13 -37.88 42.70 -12.28
C SER A 13 -38.16 41.25 -11.93
N PHE A 14 -39.43 40.96 -11.72
CA PHE A 14 -40.01 39.63 -11.57
C PHE A 14 -39.94 38.90 -12.91
N ARG A 15 -39.18 37.80 -13.02
CA ARG A 15 -39.12 37.00 -14.25
C ARG A 15 -40.06 35.81 -14.14
N VAL A 16 -41.14 35.87 -14.92
CA VAL A 16 -42.14 34.84 -15.14
C VAL A 16 -41.46 33.58 -15.74
N ILE A 17 -41.73 32.42 -15.15
CA ILE A 17 -41.31 31.10 -15.66
C ILE A 17 -42.28 30.67 -16.76
N PRO A 18 -41.85 30.47 -18.02
CA PRO A 18 -42.69 29.86 -19.05
C PRO A 18 -42.65 28.31 -18.96
N PRO A 19 -43.75 27.64 -19.37
CA PRO A 19 -43.95 26.19 -19.16
C PRO A 19 -43.15 25.33 -20.14
N THR A 20 -42.78 24.14 -19.63
CA THR A 20 -42.13 23.01 -20.31
C THR A 20 -42.71 22.75 -21.71
N ARG A 21 -41.81 22.72 -22.70
CA ARG A 21 -42.02 22.02 -23.96
C ARG A 21 -40.83 21.07 -24.14
N GLU A 22 -41.08 19.77 -24.01
CA GLU A 22 -40.22 18.80 -24.67
C GLU A 22 -40.40 18.95 -26.18
N PRO A 23 -39.32 18.80 -26.95
CA PRO A 23 -39.34 17.66 -27.86
C PRO A 23 -38.01 16.90 -27.93
N ALA A 24 -38.19 15.64 -28.30
CA ALA A 24 -37.25 14.59 -28.62
C ALA A 24 -35.95 15.00 -29.36
N ASN A 25 -34.98 14.09 -29.16
CA ASN A 25 -33.88 13.71 -30.06
C ASN A 25 -32.54 14.40 -29.78
N ASP A 26 -31.62 13.68 -29.12
CA ASP A 26 -30.46 13.10 -29.81
C ASP A 26 -29.68 12.19 -28.84
N ASN A 27 -29.86 10.87 -28.99
CA ASN A 27 -28.95 9.89 -28.38
C ASN A 27 -27.69 9.84 -29.23
N GLN A 28 -26.88 10.90 -29.18
CA GLN A 28 -25.57 10.94 -29.81
C GLN A 28 -24.50 11.05 -28.71
N ASP A 29 -24.02 9.87 -28.34
CA ASP A 29 -22.59 9.65 -28.10
C ASP A 29 -21.91 10.58 -27.08
N ARG A 30 -22.33 10.50 -25.81
CA ARG A 30 -21.40 10.73 -24.70
C ARG A 30 -20.61 9.45 -24.46
N SER A 31 -19.72 9.13 -25.38
CA SER A 31 -18.53 8.35 -25.07
C SER A 31 -17.71 9.19 -24.08
N GLU A 32 -18.03 9.05 -22.79
CA GLU A 32 -17.06 9.29 -21.74
C GLU A 32 -15.86 8.41 -22.13
N ALA A 33 -14.80 9.04 -22.61
CA ALA A 33 -13.51 8.39 -22.75
C ALA A 33 -13.16 7.93 -21.33
N ILE A 34 -13.46 6.66 -21.04
CA ILE A 34 -12.92 5.95 -19.88
C ILE A 34 -11.43 5.89 -20.18
N GLU A 35 -10.70 6.93 -19.78
CA GLU A 35 -9.26 6.94 -19.76
C GLU A 35 -8.87 5.71 -18.93
N SER A 36 -8.33 4.70 -19.60
CA SER A 36 -7.93 3.43 -18.99
C SER A 36 -6.93 3.78 -17.89
N GLN A 37 -7.38 3.75 -16.63
CA GLN A 37 -6.53 4.04 -15.48
C GLN A 37 -5.52 2.90 -15.38
N GLN A 38 -4.36 3.08 -16.03
CA GLN A 38 -3.23 2.18 -15.89
C GLN A 38 -2.74 2.27 -14.45
N HIS A 39 -2.92 1.19 -13.69
CA HIS A 39 -2.37 1.10 -12.35
C HIS A 39 -0.93 0.58 -12.44
N PRO A 40 0.04 1.23 -11.75
CA PRO A 40 1.41 0.73 -11.74
C PRO A 40 1.46 -0.69 -11.15
N PRO A 41 2.41 -1.54 -11.59
CA PRO A 41 2.67 -2.82 -10.96
C PRO A 41 2.98 -2.64 -9.47
N ILE A 42 2.58 -3.61 -8.64
CA ILE A 42 2.66 -3.48 -7.18
C ILE A 42 3.63 -4.53 -6.61
N LEU A 43 4.59 -4.07 -5.81
CA LEU A 43 5.36 -4.93 -4.92
C LEU A 43 4.71 -4.89 -3.52
N GLN A 44 4.00 -5.95 -3.14
CA GLN A 44 3.32 -6.05 -1.86
C GLN A 44 4.12 -6.90 -0.87
N ILE A 45 4.75 -6.27 0.11
CA ILE A 45 5.54 -6.92 1.16
C ILE A 45 4.70 -7.03 2.42
N THR A 46 4.44 -8.25 2.88
CA THR A 46 3.59 -8.52 4.05
C THR A 46 4.35 -9.28 5.12
N SER A 47 4.53 -8.67 6.30
CA SER A 47 5.06 -9.38 7.46
C SER A 47 3.93 -10.03 8.26
N TYR A 48 4.16 -11.26 8.71
CA TYR A 48 3.15 -11.99 9.47
C TYR A 48 3.73 -13.10 10.38
N ASP A 49 2.86 -13.74 11.17
CA ASP A 49 3.18 -14.82 12.11
C ASP A 49 3.00 -16.24 11.55
N ARG A 50 3.43 -17.26 12.31
CA ARG A 50 3.37 -18.65 11.84
C ARG A 50 2.00 -19.34 11.88
N HIS A 51 0.98 -18.69 12.45
CA HIS A 51 -0.25 -19.38 12.84
C HIS A 51 -1.29 -19.41 11.73
N GLU A 52 -1.39 -18.34 10.96
CA GLU A 52 -2.31 -18.23 9.84
C GLU A 52 -1.49 -17.91 8.57
N PRO A 53 -1.65 -18.66 7.46
CA PRO A 53 -0.99 -18.30 6.20
C PRO A 53 -1.61 -17.00 5.65
N PRO A 54 -0.85 -16.19 4.88
CA PRO A 54 -1.38 -14.97 4.29
C PRO A 54 -2.31 -15.31 3.11
N ASN A 55 -3.29 -14.44 2.88
CA ASN A 55 -4.16 -14.48 1.71
C ASN A 55 -4.12 -13.09 1.04
N PRO A 56 -3.70 -12.97 -0.23
CA PRO A 56 -3.29 -14.04 -1.16
C PRO A 56 -2.01 -14.77 -0.72
N LYS A 57 -1.80 -15.99 -1.26
CA LYS A 57 -0.55 -16.73 -1.09
C LYS A 57 0.61 -15.91 -1.67
N PRO A 58 1.79 -15.85 -1.02
CA PRO A 58 2.92 -15.10 -1.53
C PRO A 58 3.51 -15.80 -2.76
N ASP A 59 4.05 -15.00 -3.68
CA ASP A 59 4.88 -15.47 -4.77
C ASP A 59 6.27 -15.88 -4.27
N LEU A 60 6.79 -15.12 -3.30
CA LEU A 60 8.03 -15.38 -2.57
C LEU A 60 7.76 -15.31 -1.07
N GLU A 61 8.33 -16.24 -0.29
CA GLU A 61 8.12 -16.31 1.16
C GLU A 61 9.45 -16.57 1.89
N TYR A 62 9.76 -15.72 2.86
CA TYR A 62 11.03 -15.72 3.59
C TYR A 62 10.82 -16.04 5.05
N ASP A 63 11.40 -17.16 5.50
CA ASP A 63 11.37 -17.57 6.90
C ASP A 63 12.43 -16.85 7.73
N CYS A 64 12.03 -15.71 8.31
CA CYS A 64 12.90 -14.94 9.18
C CYS A 64 13.25 -15.68 10.48
N ARG A 65 12.62 -16.84 10.78
CA ARG A 65 12.97 -17.65 11.96
C ARG A 65 14.36 -18.28 11.86
N LEU A 66 14.92 -18.36 10.65
CA LEU A 66 16.29 -18.81 10.38
C LEU A 66 17.34 -17.85 10.96
N THR A 67 16.97 -16.58 11.18
CA THR A 67 17.83 -15.57 11.79
C THR A 67 17.68 -15.55 13.32
N LYS A 68 18.69 -15.12 14.06
CA LYS A 68 18.61 -15.02 15.54
C LYS A 68 17.54 -14.03 15.97
N ASN A 69 16.83 -14.33 17.06
CA ASN A 69 15.90 -13.39 17.70
C ASN A 69 16.65 -12.12 18.15
N PRO A 70 16.02 -10.93 18.08
CA PRO A 70 16.61 -9.73 18.66
C PRO A 70 16.81 -9.90 20.18
N SER A 71 17.70 -9.09 20.73
CA SER A 71 18.12 -9.13 22.12
C SER A 71 16.95 -8.86 23.06
N LYS A 72 17.01 -9.38 24.29
CA LYS A 72 15.96 -9.14 25.30
C LYS A 72 15.90 -7.67 25.71
N GLN A 73 16.97 -6.90 25.49
CA GLN A 73 17.07 -5.46 25.71
C GLN A 73 16.16 -4.66 24.78
N ALA A 74 15.75 -5.23 23.65
CA ALA A 74 14.64 -4.67 22.88
C ALA A 74 13.33 -4.67 23.71
N GLY A 75 13.17 -5.53 24.70
CA GLY A 75 11.95 -5.58 25.50
C GLY A 75 10.72 -6.03 24.69
N PRO A 76 9.62 -6.42 25.36
CA PRO A 76 8.44 -6.97 24.71
C PRO A 76 7.56 -5.92 24.02
N THR A 77 7.80 -4.63 24.28
CA THR A 77 7.01 -3.52 23.72
C THR A 77 7.52 -3.05 22.37
N ARG A 78 8.77 -3.36 22.03
CA ARG A 78 9.36 -2.99 20.75
C ARG A 78 8.92 -3.95 19.66
N THR A 79 8.98 -3.48 18.44
CA THR A 79 8.62 -4.22 17.24
C THR A 79 9.73 -4.07 16.21
N GLY A 80 9.61 -4.76 15.08
CA GLY A 80 10.51 -4.53 13.95
C GLY A 80 10.38 -3.15 13.32
N LEU A 81 9.44 -2.30 13.74
CA LEU A 81 9.38 -0.89 13.34
C LEU A 81 10.44 -0.02 14.04
N ASP A 82 10.95 -0.47 15.19
CA ASP A 82 11.94 0.27 15.94
C ASP A 82 13.31 0.22 15.27
N ASN A 83 13.91 1.38 14.99
CA ASN A 83 15.21 1.47 14.33
C ASN A 83 16.32 0.67 15.03
N GLU A 84 16.35 0.62 16.35
CA GLU A 84 17.37 -0.16 17.06
C GLU A 84 17.14 -1.68 16.95
N VAL A 85 15.89 -2.15 16.82
CA VAL A 85 15.63 -3.57 16.48
C VAL A 85 16.10 -3.87 15.06
N GLN A 86 15.82 -2.96 14.12
CA GLN A 86 16.27 -3.10 12.74
C GLN A 86 17.80 -3.09 12.63
N ASN A 87 18.47 -2.14 13.28
CA ASN A 87 19.92 -2.01 13.30
C ASN A 87 20.60 -3.21 13.97
N GLU A 88 20.04 -3.71 15.08
CA GLU A 88 20.55 -4.90 15.75
C GLU A 88 20.49 -6.12 14.83
N LEU A 89 19.38 -6.29 14.10
CA LEU A 89 19.22 -7.41 13.17
C LEU A 89 20.12 -7.24 11.94
N MET A 90 20.18 -6.06 11.32
CA MET A 90 21.06 -5.78 10.18
C MET A 90 22.54 -5.89 10.51
N GLY A 91 22.94 -5.73 11.78
CA GLY A 91 24.29 -6.00 12.24
C GLY A 91 24.68 -7.49 12.25
N ARG A 92 23.77 -8.39 11.88
CA ARG A 92 23.99 -9.85 11.84
C ARG A 92 24.06 -10.34 10.41
N ALA A 93 25.13 -11.06 10.10
CA ALA A 93 25.36 -11.63 8.77
C ALA A 93 24.16 -12.45 8.28
N GLU A 94 23.61 -13.34 9.13
CA GLU A 94 22.49 -14.20 8.70
C GLU A 94 21.22 -13.42 8.31
N PHE A 95 21.04 -12.20 8.83
CA PHE A 95 19.87 -11.37 8.52
C PHE A 95 20.16 -10.47 7.33
N SER A 96 21.34 -9.84 7.27
CA SER A 96 21.74 -9.03 6.11
C SER A 96 21.83 -9.86 4.84
N ASP A 97 22.36 -11.09 4.93
CA ASP A 97 22.47 -12.01 3.79
C ASP A 97 21.09 -12.44 3.29
N LEU A 98 20.13 -12.63 4.21
CA LEU A 98 18.75 -12.93 3.86
C LEU A 98 18.08 -11.75 3.15
N VAL A 99 18.35 -10.50 3.57
CA VAL A 99 17.82 -9.30 2.91
C VAL A 99 18.39 -9.19 1.50
N SER A 100 19.71 -9.35 1.34
CA SER A 100 20.37 -9.32 0.03
C SER A 100 19.85 -10.41 -0.90
N THR A 101 19.70 -11.65 -0.40
CA THR A 101 19.16 -12.76 -1.19
C THR A 101 17.73 -12.48 -1.64
N ALA A 102 16.90 -11.95 -0.73
CA ALA A 102 15.53 -11.60 -1.05
C ALA A 102 15.45 -10.46 -2.07
N GLU A 103 16.34 -9.47 -2.00
CA GLU A 103 16.40 -8.41 -2.99
C GLU A 103 16.55 -8.97 -4.41
N ASP A 104 17.56 -9.82 -4.63
CA ASP A 104 17.86 -10.39 -5.94
C ASP A 104 16.68 -11.24 -6.47
N GLU A 105 16.09 -12.07 -5.61
CA GLU A 105 14.96 -12.91 -5.97
C GLU A 105 13.70 -12.11 -6.29
N ILE A 106 13.42 -11.05 -5.52
CA ILE A 106 12.28 -10.16 -5.75
C ILE A 106 12.44 -9.45 -7.09
N ARG A 107 13.63 -8.90 -7.40
CA ARG A 107 13.90 -8.27 -8.71
C ARG A 107 13.62 -9.25 -9.86
N ARG A 108 14.12 -10.48 -9.76
CA ARG A 108 13.85 -11.53 -10.75
C ARG A 108 12.35 -11.84 -10.88
N MET A 109 11.62 -11.89 -9.77
CA MET A 109 10.19 -12.16 -9.79
C MET A 109 9.39 -11.01 -10.42
N MET A 110 9.79 -9.76 -10.18
CA MET A 110 9.22 -8.57 -10.80
C MET A 110 9.34 -8.64 -12.33
N GLU A 111 10.54 -8.92 -12.84
CA GLU A 111 10.79 -9.11 -14.28
C GLU A 111 9.93 -10.22 -14.88
N VAL A 112 9.85 -11.37 -14.20
CA VAL A 112 9.06 -12.51 -14.68
C VAL A 112 7.57 -12.18 -14.73
N LYS A 113 7.03 -11.43 -13.76
CA LYS A 113 5.62 -11.05 -13.76
C LYS A 113 5.31 -9.98 -14.79
N ASP A 114 6.19 -8.99 -14.94
CA ASP A 114 6.04 -7.93 -15.92
C ASP A 114 6.07 -8.47 -17.34
N ALA A 115 7.05 -9.32 -17.67
CA ALA A 115 7.17 -9.97 -18.98
C ALA A 115 5.99 -10.91 -19.32
N ARG A 116 5.23 -11.37 -18.32
CA ARG A 116 4.06 -12.25 -18.51
C ARG A 116 2.75 -11.49 -18.68
N ALA A 117 2.72 -10.18 -18.45
CA ALA A 117 1.53 -9.37 -18.66
C ALA A 117 1.10 -9.46 -20.12
N LYS A 118 -0.15 -9.88 -20.35
CA LYS A 118 -0.70 -10.10 -21.70
C LYS A 118 -1.42 -8.87 -22.22
N SER A 119 -1.87 -8.01 -21.31
CA SER A 119 -2.55 -6.77 -21.61
C SER A 119 -2.06 -5.65 -20.70
N LYS A 120 -2.27 -4.40 -21.12
CA LYS A 120 -1.98 -3.22 -20.29
C LYS A 120 -2.95 -3.07 -19.11
N ASP A 121 -4.03 -3.82 -19.10
CA ASP A 121 -5.04 -3.83 -18.02
C ASP A 121 -4.78 -4.92 -16.97
N ASP A 122 -3.78 -5.80 -17.21
CA ASP A 122 -3.43 -6.85 -16.27
C ASP A 122 -2.84 -6.25 -15.00
N LYS A 123 -3.50 -6.48 -13.86
CA LYS A 123 -2.99 -6.04 -12.56
C LYS A 123 -1.81 -6.89 -12.13
N ILE A 124 -0.59 -6.38 -12.31
CA ILE A 124 0.64 -7.04 -11.90
C ILE A 124 0.86 -6.80 -10.40
N ILE A 125 0.94 -7.87 -9.62
CA ILE A 125 1.26 -7.80 -8.19
C ILE A 125 2.28 -8.89 -7.86
N VAL A 126 3.43 -8.53 -7.31
CA VAL A 126 4.36 -9.45 -6.66
C VAL A 126 4.08 -9.44 -5.16
N ASN A 127 3.64 -10.56 -4.60
CA ASN A 127 3.36 -10.73 -3.19
C ASN A 127 4.56 -11.36 -2.49
N VAL A 128 5.17 -10.63 -1.58
CA VAL A 128 6.28 -11.09 -0.75
C VAL A 128 5.77 -11.33 0.68
N GLY A 129 6.01 -12.53 1.19
CA GLY A 129 5.68 -12.92 2.55
C GLY A 129 6.90 -12.95 3.45
N CYS A 130 6.85 -12.28 4.59
CA CYS A 130 7.90 -12.32 5.60
C CYS A 130 7.32 -12.99 6.86
N ILE A 131 7.75 -14.22 7.18
CA ILE A 131 7.18 -14.99 8.29
C ILE A 131 8.14 -15.01 9.48
N CYS A 132 7.62 -14.80 10.69
CA CYS A 132 8.35 -15.12 11.91
C CYS A 132 7.46 -15.78 12.97
N GLY A 133 8.00 -16.03 14.16
CA GLY A 133 7.26 -16.71 15.23
C GLY A 133 5.94 -16.02 15.61
N SER A 134 5.99 -14.74 15.99
CA SER A 134 4.83 -13.97 16.47
C SER A 134 4.36 -12.86 15.53
N GLY A 135 5.08 -12.58 14.44
CA GLY A 135 4.77 -11.48 13.52
C GLY A 135 5.07 -10.08 14.06
N HIS A 136 5.95 -9.95 15.07
CA HIS A 136 6.21 -8.67 15.75
C HIS A 136 7.61 -8.07 15.53
N HIS A 137 8.65 -8.90 15.41
CA HIS A 137 10.04 -8.43 15.40
C HIS A 137 10.73 -8.70 14.06
N ARG A 138 11.28 -9.91 13.89
CA ARG A 138 12.12 -10.27 12.74
C ARG A 138 11.41 -10.08 11.40
N SER A 139 10.17 -10.57 11.25
CA SER A 139 9.45 -10.40 9.98
C SER A 139 9.06 -8.96 9.69
N VAL A 140 8.75 -8.17 10.72
CA VAL A 140 8.45 -6.74 10.56
C VAL A 140 9.71 -5.99 10.14
N ALA A 141 10.82 -6.20 10.85
CA ALA A 141 12.09 -5.56 10.53
C ALA A 141 12.56 -5.94 9.12
N PHE A 142 12.41 -7.20 8.75
CA PHE A 142 12.78 -7.68 7.41
C PHE A 142 11.93 -7.02 6.32
N ALA A 143 10.61 -6.95 6.51
CA ALA A 143 9.71 -6.26 5.58
C ALA A 143 10.04 -4.76 5.45
N GLU A 144 10.38 -4.09 6.56
CA GLU A 144 10.79 -2.68 6.57
C GLU A 144 12.13 -2.46 5.84
N GLN A 145 13.09 -3.37 5.98
CA GLN A 145 14.35 -3.28 5.23
C GLN A 145 14.12 -3.45 3.74
N LEU A 146 13.29 -4.41 3.32
CA LEU A 146 12.90 -4.55 1.92
C LEU A 146 12.17 -3.31 1.40
N GLY A 147 11.33 -2.67 2.22
CA GLY A 147 10.65 -1.42 1.85
C GLY A 147 11.57 -0.21 1.69
N LYS A 148 12.79 -0.25 2.22
CA LYS A 148 13.81 0.81 2.11
C LYS A 148 14.72 0.66 0.89
N ILE A 149 14.68 -0.49 0.22
CA ILE A 149 15.45 -0.74 -1.01
C ILE A 149 14.90 0.13 -2.14
N GLU A 150 15.78 0.64 -2.99
CA GLU A 150 15.40 1.32 -4.22
C GLU A 150 14.96 0.29 -5.27
N TRP A 151 13.65 0.15 -5.41
CA TRP A 151 13.01 -0.66 -6.44
C TRP A 151 12.82 0.14 -7.74
N PRO A 152 12.58 -0.51 -8.89
CA PRO A 152 12.26 0.18 -10.15
C PRO A 152 11.15 1.23 -9.96
N SER A 153 11.35 2.43 -10.52
CA SER A 153 10.52 3.62 -10.23
C SER A 153 9.07 3.53 -10.72
N ASP A 154 8.79 2.59 -11.62
CA ASP A 154 7.48 2.28 -12.16
C ASP A 154 6.67 1.33 -11.25
N TRP A 155 7.27 0.79 -10.20
CA TRP A 155 6.59 -0.08 -9.24
C TRP A 155 6.14 0.67 -7.99
N ASP A 156 4.90 0.41 -7.58
CA ASP A 156 4.36 0.86 -6.31
C ASP A 156 4.70 -0.13 -5.20
N VAL A 157 5.52 0.30 -4.24
CA VAL A 157 6.02 -0.55 -3.14
C VAL A 157 5.15 -0.35 -1.90
N ARG A 158 4.54 -1.44 -1.42
CA ARG A 158 3.62 -1.42 -0.28
C ARG A 158 4.08 -2.38 0.80
N VAL A 159 4.36 -1.85 1.99
CA VAL A 159 4.68 -2.64 3.18
C VAL A 159 3.47 -2.73 4.10
N ARG A 160 3.14 -3.93 4.57
CA ARG A 160 2.03 -4.18 5.49
C ARG A 160 2.42 -5.15 6.61
N HIS A 161 2.04 -4.82 7.83
CA HIS A 161 2.25 -5.68 9.00
C HIS A 161 0.94 -6.25 9.52
N ARG A 162 0.61 -7.49 9.13
CA ARG A 162 -0.66 -8.13 9.49
C ARG A 162 -0.87 -8.14 11.01
N ASP A 163 0.14 -8.59 11.72
CA ASP A 163 0.05 -8.91 13.15
C ASP A 163 0.26 -7.71 14.08
N LEU A 164 0.55 -6.53 13.52
CA LEU A 164 0.60 -5.28 14.29
C LEU A 164 -0.73 -4.51 14.32
N THR A 165 -1.73 -4.94 13.53
CA THR A 165 -3.07 -4.35 13.51
C THR A 165 -3.82 -4.58 14.83
N SER A 166 -4.59 -3.58 15.27
CA SER A 166 -5.30 -3.63 16.56
C SER A 166 -6.27 -4.81 16.64
N SER A 167 -6.98 -5.13 15.57
CA SER A 167 -7.90 -6.27 15.50
C SER A 167 -7.21 -7.62 15.72
N ILE A 168 -6.01 -7.80 15.13
CA ILE A 168 -5.24 -9.04 15.29
C ILE A 168 -4.61 -9.12 16.68
N LYS A 169 -4.15 -8.00 17.25
CA LYS A 169 -3.68 -7.95 18.65
C LYS A 169 -4.78 -8.41 19.61
N THR A 170 -5.98 -7.84 19.52
CA THR A 170 -7.13 -8.24 20.35
C THR A 170 -7.51 -9.71 20.17
N LYS A 171 -7.52 -10.22 18.93
CA LYS A 171 -7.79 -11.65 18.64
C LYS A 171 -6.76 -12.59 19.29
N LYS A 172 -5.48 -12.21 19.30
CA LYS A 172 -4.41 -13.00 19.94
C LYS A 172 -4.50 -12.97 21.45
N GLU A 173 -4.92 -11.86 22.04
CA GLU A 173 -5.16 -11.74 23.48
C GLU A 173 -6.33 -12.61 23.91
N THR A 174 -7.43 -12.61 23.15
CA THR A 174 -8.60 -13.45 23.45
C THR A 174 -8.32 -14.96 23.31
N ARG A 175 -7.40 -15.36 22.43
CA ARG A 175 -6.96 -16.77 22.30
C ARG A 175 -6.02 -17.25 23.41
N LYS A 176 -5.48 -16.34 24.23
CA LYS A 176 -4.60 -16.66 25.37
C LYS A 176 -5.36 -16.86 26.69
N LEU A 177 -6.68 -16.60 26.68
CA LEU A 177 -7.62 -16.96 27.74
C LEU A 177 -8.28 -18.30 27.39
#